data_AF-V8NG31-F1
#
_entry.id   AF-V8NG31-F1
#
_cell.length_a   1.000
_cell.length_b   1.000
_cell.length_c   1.000
_cell.angle_alpha   90.00
_cell.angle_beta   90.00
_cell.angle_gamma   90.00
#
_symmetry.space_group_name_H-M   'P 1'
#
loop_
_entity.id
_entity.type
_entity.pdbx_description
1 polymer ?
#
loop_
_entity_poly.entity_id
_entity_poly.type
_entity_poly.pdbx_seq_one_letter_code
_entity_poly.pdbx_strand_id
1 'polypeptide(L)'
;MMAAPSRDEKKRKQFGNRFLTDATRVFQHNAWDNVEWSEEQEAAAQAKVQEQSVQLVPQDQQDAYEINANMYWDDFYKTHENGFFKDRHWLFTEFPELAPNHSQGQIAIHNSKETVKNIKYSSLRSYSDKLCTRDNKDLEHLDPERKNNSNITHQLQSEDKMTSQLQEEKVIEDVDFPGSSATYRILEVGCGAGNTVFPILQTNNDPGLFVYCCDFSTTAVDLVLNQTPFPMPDESLDVIVLIFVLSSILPEKMQCAINRLSQLLKPGGIILLRDYGRFDLAQLRFKKGQCLADNFYVKGDGTRVYFFTQDELDFLFSTAGLEKIQNILDRRLQVNRGKQITMYRVWIQCKYQKPPGDNKSVAGRISSIIN
;
A
#
# COMPACT_ATOMS: atom_id res chain seq x y z
N MET A 1 58.86 -16.56 8.40
CA MET A 1 57.65 -15.88 8.90
C MET A 1 57.21 -14.89 7.84
N MET A 2 56.16 -15.18 7.08
CA MET A 2 55.54 -14.22 6.17
C MET A 2 54.13 -13.95 6.69
N ALA A 3 53.83 -12.67 6.86
CA ALA A 3 52.60 -12.15 7.46
C ALA A 3 51.37 -12.52 6.62
N ALA A 4 50.31 -12.94 7.30
CA ALA A 4 49.00 -13.18 6.70
C ALA A 4 48.38 -11.87 6.17
N PRO A 5 47.65 -11.89 5.04
CA PRO A 5 47.00 -10.70 4.52
C PRO A 5 45.87 -10.25 5.46
N SER A 6 45.75 -8.92 5.61
CA SER A 6 44.76 -8.26 6.45
C SER A 6 43.33 -8.64 6.03
N ARG A 7 42.49 -8.95 7.03
CA ARG A 7 41.05 -9.11 6.88
C ARG A 7 40.40 -7.74 6.70
N ASP A 8 40.50 -7.17 5.51
CA ASP A 8 39.49 -6.23 5.05
C ASP A 8 38.30 -7.06 4.55
N GLU A 9 37.39 -7.34 5.47
CA GLU A 9 36.05 -7.82 5.14
C GLU A 9 35.45 -6.89 4.08
N LYS A 10 35.25 -7.43 2.88
CA LYS A 10 34.53 -6.77 1.79
C LYS A 10 33.13 -6.41 2.28
N LYS A 11 32.97 -5.22 2.86
CA LYS A 11 31.66 -4.58 3.05
C LYS A 11 30.95 -4.65 1.70
N ARG A 12 29.80 -5.34 1.67
CA ARG A 12 28.98 -5.47 0.47
C ARG A 12 28.60 -4.05 0.04
N LYS A 13 29.11 -3.60 -1.11
CA LYS A 13 28.87 -2.24 -1.61
C LYS A 13 27.36 -1.99 -1.69
N GLN A 14 26.93 -0.82 -1.21
CA GLN A 14 25.54 -0.37 -1.21
C GLN A 14 24.97 -0.42 -2.63
N PHE A 15 23.70 -0.84 -2.76
CA PHE A 15 22.95 -0.80 -4.04
C PHE A 15 22.96 0.62 -4.61
N GLY A 16 22.96 0.77 -5.95
CA GLY A 16 22.92 2.07 -6.63
C GLY A 16 24.24 2.59 -7.19
N ASN A 17 25.32 1.80 -7.16
CA ASN A 17 26.68 2.24 -7.53
C ASN A 17 27.26 1.55 -8.77
N ARG A 18 26.47 0.74 -9.50
CA ARG A 18 26.96 -0.03 -10.67
C ARG A 18 26.45 0.59 -11.97
N PHE A 19 27.18 1.55 -12.50
CA PHE A 19 26.84 2.24 -13.74
C PHE A 19 27.42 1.52 -14.96
N LEU A 20 26.58 1.21 -15.95
CA LEU A 20 27.05 0.62 -17.21
C LEU A 20 27.57 1.73 -18.12
N THR A 21 28.87 1.99 -18.08
CA THR A 21 29.49 3.04 -18.93
C THR A 21 30.10 2.50 -20.23
N ASP A 22 30.16 1.17 -20.38
CA ASP A 22 30.65 0.52 -21.60
C ASP A 22 29.82 -0.74 -21.86
N ALA A 23 29.11 -0.74 -22.99
CA ALA A 23 28.17 -1.77 -23.38
C ALA A 23 28.81 -3.18 -23.50
N THR A 24 30.11 -3.26 -23.77
CA THR A 24 30.82 -4.55 -23.86
C THR A 24 30.90 -5.26 -22.51
N ARG A 25 30.70 -4.54 -21.41
CA ARG A 25 30.78 -5.06 -20.05
C ARG A 25 29.45 -5.54 -19.51
N VAL A 26 28.36 -5.50 -20.27
CA VAL A 26 27.00 -5.79 -19.79
C VAL A 26 26.88 -7.09 -19.00
N PHE A 27 27.61 -8.15 -19.38
CA PHE A 27 27.58 -9.46 -18.70
C PHE A 27 28.52 -9.62 -17.49
N GLN A 28 29.27 -8.58 -17.09
CA GLN A 28 30.19 -8.63 -15.95
C GLN A 28 29.46 -8.64 -14.59
N HIS A 29 28.26 -8.08 -14.54
CA HIS A 29 27.43 -8.04 -13.35
C HIS A 29 26.03 -8.61 -13.64
N ASN A 30 25.34 -9.10 -12.61
CA ASN A 30 23.96 -9.57 -12.75
C ASN A 30 22.95 -8.42 -12.89
N ALA A 31 23.35 -7.19 -12.52
CA ALA A 31 22.54 -5.99 -12.67
C ALA A 31 23.40 -4.73 -12.72
N TRP A 32 22.90 -3.74 -13.45
CA TRP A 32 23.39 -2.35 -13.52
C TRP A 32 22.29 -1.39 -13.07
N ASP A 33 22.69 -0.35 -12.36
CA ASP A 33 21.84 0.62 -11.69
C ASP A 33 21.81 1.94 -12.51
N ASN A 34 20.73 2.72 -12.40
CA ASN A 34 20.55 4.04 -13.05
C ASN A 34 20.75 4.01 -14.57
N VAL A 35 20.14 3.04 -15.25
CA VAL A 35 20.31 2.89 -16.70
C VAL A 35 19.39 3.85 -17.43
N GLU A 36 19.99 4.79 -18.16
CA GLU A 36 19.29 5.68 -19.07
C GLU A 36 18.93 4.95 -20.36
N TRP A 37 17.78 5.29 -20.91
CA TRP A 37 17.33 4.79 -22.20
C TRP A 37 17.66 5.81 -23.27
N SER A 38 18.02 5.34 -24.46
CA SER A 38 18.07 6.22 -25.63
C SER A 38 16.66 6.61 -26.08
N GLU A 39 16.56 7.69 -26.85
CA GLU A 39 15.29 8.14 -27.44
C GLU A 39 14.66 7.02 -28.29
N GLU A 40 15.46 6.23 -29.00
CA GLU A 40 14.97 5.10 -29.80
C GLU A 40 14.40 3.97 -28.92
N GLN A 41 15.00 3.70 -27.76
CA GLN A 41 14.49 2.69 -26.83
C GLN A 41 13.15 3.12 -26.24
N GLU A 42 13.03 4.40 -25.89
CA GLU A 42 11.78 4.97 -25.37
C GLU A 42 10.69 4.98 -26.43
N ALA A 43 10.99 5.42 -27.65
CA ALA A 43 10.06 5.38 -28.79
C ALA A 43 9.61 3.94 -29.11
N ALA A 44 10.53 2.96 -29.08
CA ALA A 44 10.19 1.56 -29.30
C ALA A 44 9.28 0.99 -28.21
N ALA A 45 9.53 1.35 -26.94
CA ALA A 45 8.67 0.95 -25.83
C ALA A 45 7.27 1.58 -25.93
N GLN A 46 7.19 2.86 -26.29
CA GLN A 46 5.92 3.55 -26.51
C GLN A 46 5.13 2.92 -27.67
N ALA A 47 5.78 2.65 -28.80
CA ALA A 47 5.16 1.96 -29.93
C ALA A 47 4.65 0.57 -29.52
N LYS A 48 5.38 -0.13 -28.65
CA LYS A 48 4.96 -1.46 -28.15
C LYS A 48 3.71 -1.38 -27.27
N VAL A 49 3.66 -0.41 -26.36
CA VAL A 49 2.48 -0.18 -25.51
C VAL A 49 1.26 0.18 -26.35
N GLN A 50 1.42 1.05 -27.35
CA GLN A 50 0.36 1.40 -28.30
C GLN A 50 -0.13 0.17 -29.08
N GLU A 51 0.79 -0.67 -29.56
CA GLU A 51 0.43 -1.90 -30.27
C GLU A 51 -0.41 -2.85 -29.40
N GLN A 52 -0.11 -2.94 -28.11
CA GLN A 52 -0.80 -3.80 -27.14
C GLN A 52 -2.19 -3.27 -26.79
N SER A 53 -2.39 -1.95 -26.75
CA SER A 53 -3.66 -1.31 -26.37
C SER A 53 -4.67 -1.19 -27.51
N VAL A 54 -4.28 -1.51 -28.76
CA VAL A 54 -5.21 -1.53 -29.92
C VAL A 54 -6.41 -2.45 -29.68
N GLN A 55 -6.22 -3.56 -28.96
CA GLN A 55 -7.27 -4.52 -28.67
C GLN A 55 -7.42 -4.67 -27.16
N LEU A 56 -8.48 -4.07 -26.64
CA LEU A 56 -8.90 -4.28 -25.25
C LEU A 56 -9.53 -5.67 -25.08
N VAL A 57 -9.44 -6.17 -23.85
CA VAL A 57 -10.21 -7.32 -23.39
C VAL A 57 -11.72 -7.00 -23.53
N PRO A 58 -12.56 -7.93 -24.01
CA PRO A 58 -14.01 -7.73 -24.09
C PRO A 58 -14.63 -7.36 -22.74
N GLN A 59 -15.65 -6.50 -22.73
CA GLN A 59 -16.21 -5.94 -21.48
C GLN A 59 -16.71 -7.01 -20.50
N ASP A 60 -17.38 -8.05 -21.01
CA ASP A 60 -17.84 -9.20 -20.21
C ASP A 60 -16.70 -9.91 -19.49
N GLN A 61 -15.53 -10.00 -20.12
CA GLN A 61 -14.33 -10.56 -19.50
C GLN A 61 -13.68 -9.57 -18.52
N GLN A 62 -13.70 -8.27 -18.80
CA GLN A 62 -13.22 -7.25 -17.85
C GLN A 62 -14.02 -7.30 -16.54
N ASP A 63 -15.35 -7.36 -16.64
CA ASP A 63 -16.25 -7.47 -15.50
C ASP A 63 -15.98 -8.77 -14.72
N ALA A 64 -15.78 -9.89 -15.41
CA ALA A 64 -15.42 -11.15 -14.79
C ALA A 64 -14.07 -11.08 -14.05
N TYR A 65 -13.07 -10.38 -14.59
CA TYR A 65 -11.79 -10.19 -13.91
C TYR A 65 -11.90 -9.34 -12.64
N GLU A 66 -12.82 -8.38 -12.61
CA GLU A 66 -13.07 -7.59 -11.40
C GLU A 66 -13.84 -8.40 -10.35
N ILE A 67 -14.92 -9.07 -10.73
CA ILE A 67 -15.76 -9.85 -9.82
C ILE A 67 -14.94 -10.96 -9.14
N ASN A 68 -14.06 -11.63 -9.89
CA ASN A 68 -13.27 -12.75 -9.40
C ASN A 68 -11.84 -12.36 -8.98
N ALA A 69 -11.56 -11.06 -8.83
CA ALA A 69 -10.20 -10.58 -8.56
C ALA A 69 -9.56 -11.26 -7.35
N ASN A 70 -10.34 -11.52 -6.29
CA ASN A 70 -9.86 -12.17 -5.06
C ASN A 70 -9.46 -13.63 -5.32
N MET A 71 -10.25 -14.35 -6.11
CA MET A 71 -9.98 -15.75 -6.44
C MET A 71 -8.67 -15.91 -7.22
N TYR A 72 -8.36 -14.99 -8.14
CA TYR A 72 -7.09 -15.03 -8.87
C TYR A 72 -5.88 -14.84 -7.96
N TRP A 73 -5.99 -14.00 -6.93
CA TRP A 73 -4.94 -13.85 -5.92
C TRP A 73 -4.83 -15.08 -5.01
N ASP A 74 -5.95 -15.66 -4.59
CA ASP A 74 -5.97 -16.90 -3.82
C ASP A 74 -5.26 -18.04 -4.59
N ASP A 75 -5.59 -18.21 -5.87
CA ASP A 75 -4.99 -19.24 -6.72
C ASP A 75 -3.51 -18.96 -7.02
N PHE A 76 -3.15 -17.69 -7.18
CA PHE A 76 -1.76 -17.26 -7.28
C PHE A 76 -0.96 -17.71 -6.05
N TYR A 77 -1.46 -17.44 -4.83
CA TYR A 77 -0.76 -17.82 -3.60
C TYR A 77 -0.76 -19.34 -3.36
N LYS A 78 -1.82 -20.07 -3.71
CA LYS A 78 -1.84 -21.55 -3.67
C LYS A 78 -0.77 -22.16 -4.57
N THR A 79 -0.53 -21.57 -5.74
CA THR A 79 0.44 -22.09 -6.72
C THR A 79 1.87 -21.76 -6.34
N HIS A 80 2.10 -20.58 -5.76
CA HIS A 80 3.44 -20.04 -5.57
C HIS A 80 3.95 -20.15 -4.13
N GLU A 81 3.07 -20.42 -3.16
CA GLU A 81 3.36 -20.51 -1.72
C GLU A 81 4.39 -19.46 -1.27
N ASN A 82 5.47 -19.91 -0.63
CA ASN A 82 6.64 -19.10 -0.24
C ASN A 82 7.78 -19.16 -1.29
N GLY A 83 7.54 -19.82 -2.43
CA GLY A 83 8.54 -20.02 -3.49
C GLY A 83 8.69 -18.81 -4.42
N PHE A 84 7.64 -18.00 -4.52
CA PHE A 84 7.77 -16.65 -5.02
C PHE A 84 8.35 -15.80 -3.88
N PHE A 85 9.32 -14.94 -4.20
CA PHE A 85 9.97 -13.95 -3.34
C PHE A 85 11.32 -14.34 -2.72
N LYS A 86 12.31 -13.61 -3.23
CA LYS A 86 13.70 -13.55 -2.79
C LYS A 86 13.78 -12.57 -1.64
N ASP A 87 14.59 -12.87 -0.63
CA ASP A 87 14.99 -11.93 0.43
C ASP A 87 15.04 -10.49 -0.07
N ARG A 88 14.18 -9.63 0.48
CA ARG A 88 14.09 -8.20 0.14
C ARG A 88 15.25 -7.42 0.74
N HIS A 89 16.48 -7.79 0.34
CA HIS A 89 17.73 -7.17 0.77
C HIS A 89 17.76 -5.64 0.56
N TRP A 90 16.96 -5.14 -0.38
CA TRP A 90 16.82 -3.73 -0.67
C TRP A 90 15.90 -2.99 0.31
N LEU A 91 15.05 -3.70 1.06
CA LEU A 91 13.93 -3.12 1.83
C LEU A 91 14.40 -2.00 2.75
N PHE A 92 15.31 -2.28 3.68
CA PHE A 92 15.80 -1.28 4.63
C PHE A 92 16.81 -0.28 4.05
N THR A 93 17.38 -0.59 2.88
CA THR A 93 18.23 0.39 2.17
C THR A 93 17.37 1.51 1.59
N GLU A 94 16.21 1.15 1.03
CA GLU A 94 15.34 2.11 0.36
C GLU A 94 14.26 2.68 1.28
N PHE A 95 13.82 1.90 2.27
CA PHE A 95 12.82 2.23 3.29
C PHE A 95 13.41 2.09 4.71
N PRO A 96 14.39 2.92 5.10
CA PRO A 96 14.97 2.90 6.44
C PRO A 96 13.94 3.18 7.55
N GLU A 97 12.82 3.84 7.23
CA GLU A 97 11.72 4.14 8.16
C GLU A 97 11.09 2.87 8.75
N LEU A 98 11.28 1.70 8.12
CA LEU A 98 10.77 0.41 8.62
C LEU A 98 11.58 -0.15 9.80
N ALA A 99 12.77 0.40 10.06
CA ALA A 99 13.64 0.02 11.17
C ALA A 99 14.42 1.24 11.71
N PRO A 100 13.73 2.25 12.29
CA PRO A 100 14.31 3.55 12.62
C PRO A 100 15.46 3.48 13.65
N ASN A 101 15.46 2.44 14.51
CA ASN A 101 16.47 2.24 15.55
C ASN A 101 17.72 1.47 15.08
N HIS A 102 17.77 0.99 13.82
CA HIS A 102 18.94 0.30 13.28
C HIS A 102 19.78 1.25 12.41
N SER A 103 20.91 1.69 12.96
CA SER A 103 21.96 2.42 12.24
C SER A 103 22.38 1.64 10.99
N GLN A 104 22.54 2.32 9.85
CA GLN A 104 22.93 1.77 8.52
C GLN A 104 24.27 0.98 8.46
N GLY A 105 24.91 0.67 9.60
CA GLY A 105 26.23 0.06 9.69
C GLY A 105 26.30 -1.44 10.00
N GLN A 106 25.19 -2.12 10.34
CA GLN A 106 25.21 -3.54 10.75
C GLN A 106 24.02 -4.33 10.17
N ILE A 107 23.89 -4.38 8.85
CA ILE A 107 23.01 -5.37 8.21
C ILE A 107 23.80 -6.67 8.03
N ALA A 108 23.97 -7.42 9.12
CA ALA A 108 24.29 -8.83 9.05
C ALA A 108 22.96 -9.59 8.99
N ILE A 109 22.53 -9.97 7.79
CA ILE A 109 21.38 -10.87 7.63
C ILE A 109 21.81 -12.23 8.17
N HIS A 110 21.50 -12.47 9.44
CA HIS A 110 21.60 -13.80 10.00
C HIS A 110 20.43 -14.63 9.44
N ASN A 111 20.75 -15.56 8.55
CA ASN A 111 19.85 -16.66 8.18
C ASN A 111 19.70 -17.60 9.39
N SER A 112 18.98 -17.17 10.43
CA SER A 112 18.60 -18.06 11.53
C SER A 112 17.16 -18.50 11.34
N LYS A 113 16.99 -19.76 10.96
CA LYS A 113 15.70 -20.48 10.91
C LYS A 113 15.01 -20.61 12.29
N GLU A 114 15.50 -19.94 13.34
CA GLU A 114 15.10 -20.18 14.74
C GLU A 114 14.21 -19.10 15.39
N THR A 115 14.05 -17.91 14.81
CA THR A 115 13.37 -16.78 15.51
C THR A 115 11.84 -16.74 15.34
N VAL A 116 11.23 -17.63 14.55
CA VAL A 116 9.79 -17.57 14.21
C VAL A 116 8.86 -18.02 15.36
N LYS A 117 9.38 -18.40 16.53
CA LYS A 117 8.59 -19.06 17.58
C LYS A 117 7.66 -18.15 18.40
N ASN A 118 7.79 -16.82 18.35
CA ASN A 118 7.06 -15.90 19.25
C ASN A 118 6.11 -14.91 18.55
N ILE A 119 5.75 -15.12 17.28
CA ILE A 119 4.77 -14.26 16.61
C ILE A 119 3.38 -14.57 17.16
N LYS A 120 2.80 -13.64 17.94
CA LYS A 120 1.40 -13.72 18.37
C LYS A 120 0.50 -13.29 17.20
N TYR A 121 -0.06 -14.26 16.49
CA TYR A 121 -1.15 -14.01 15.56
C TYR A 121 -2.45 -13.81 16.35
N SER A 122 -2.95 -12.57 16.41
CA SER A 122 -4.37 -12.37 16.71
C SER A 122 -5.13 -12.40 15.38
N SER A 123 -5.66 -13.57 15.01
CA SER A 123 -6.69 -13.63 13.98
C SER A 123 -7.85 -12.73 14.42
N LEU A 124 -8.17 -11.71 13.63
CA LEU A 124 -9.42 -10.97 13.78
C LEU A 124 -10.56 -11.97 13.52
N ARG A 125 -11.16 -12.51 14.58
CA ARG A 125 -12.48 -13.14 14.50
C ARG A 125 -13.43 -12.10 13.91
N SER A 126 -14.19 -12.48 12.90
CA SER A 126 -15.19 -11.62 12.26
C SER A 126 -16.08 -10.99 13.32
N TYR A 127 -15.99 -9.67 13.46
CA TYR A 127 -16.90 -8.86 14.26
C TYR A 127 -18.24 -8.64 13.52
N SER A 128 -18.74 -9.63 12.77
CA SER A 128 -19.97 -9.52 11.97
C SER A 128 -21.22 -10.10 12.65
N ASP A 129 -21.10 -10.91 13.70
CA ASP A 129 -22.22 -11.75 14.13
C ASP A 129 -23.19 -11.13 15.16
N LYS A 130 -23.19 -9.82 15.37
CA LYS A 130 -24.10 -9.17 16.34
C LYS A 130 -24.89 -7.96 15.86
N LEU A 131 -24.89 -7.65 14.56
CA LEU A 131 -25.68 -6.53 14.01
C LEU A 131 -26.45 -6.95 12.76
N CYS A 132 -27.20 -8.06 12.83
CA CYS A 132 -28.18 -8.43 11.81
C CYS A 132 -29.39 -9.15 12.46
N THR A 133 -30.23 -8.40 13.17
CA THR A 133 -31.66 -8.70 13.29
C THR A 133 -32.46 -7.40 13.33
N ARG A 134 -32.83 -6.92 12.15
CA ARG A 134 -34.11 -6.23 11.99
C ARG A 134 -34.55 -6.37 10.54
N ASP A 135 -35.48 -7.29 10.38
CA ASP A 135 -36.19 -7.60 9.16
C ASP A 135 -36.76 -6.32 8.51
N ASN A 136 -36.37 -6.08 7.26
CA ASN A 136 -37.21 -5.37 6.31
C ASN A 136 -37.80 -6.43 5.39
N LYS A 137 -39.00 -6.89 5.74
CA LYS A 137 -39.88 -7.58 4.82
C LYS A 137 -41.12 -6.72 4.60
N ASP A 138 -41.53 -6.71 3.34
CA ASP A 138 -42.87 -6.41 2.84
C ASP A 138 -43.10 -4.97 2.32
N LEU A 139 -42.61 -4.75 1.10
CA LEU A 139 -43.32 -3.97 0.08
C LEU A 139 -43.92 -4.96 -0.92
N GLU A 140 -45.25 -5.07 -0.92
CA GLU A 140 -46.15 -5.24 -2.09
C GLU A 140 -47.47 -5.89 -1.64
N HIS A 141 -48.58 -5.14 -1.69
CA HIS A 141 -49.76 -5.44 -2.52
C HIS A 141 -50.93 -4.47 -2.23
N LEU A 142 -51.57 -4.06 -3.33
CA LEU A 142 -52.74 -3.20 -3.47
C LEU A 142 -54.03 -3.94 -3.10
N ASP A 143 -54.98 -3.31 -2.38
CA ASP A 143 -56.32 -2.88 -2.84
C ASP A 143 -57.19 -2.33 -1.65
N PRO A 144 -58.40 -1.74 -1.84
CA PRO A 144 -58.81 -0.52 -1.14
C PRO A 144 -60.09 -0.70 -0.27
N GLU A 145 -60.57 0.43 0.26
CA GLU A 145 -61.85 0.65 0.99
C GLU A 145 -61.86 0.46 2.52
N ARG A 146 -61.99 1.57 3.26
CA ARG A 146 -63.26 2.05 3.90
C ARG A 146 -63.00 3.05 5.04
N LYS A 147 -63.59 4.24 4.86
CA LYS A 147 -64.36 5.05 5.83
C LYS A 147 -63.73 5.53 7.15
N ASN A 148 -63.73 6.87 7.27
CA ASN A 148 -64.24 7.69 8.40
C ASN A 148 -63.81 7.31 9.82
N ASN A 149 -63.16 8.21 10.57
CA ASN A 149 -63.78 9.35 11.26
C ASN A 149 -62.79 10.04 12.24
N SER A 150 -62.87 11.38 12.25
CA SER A 150 -62.84 12.30 13.40
C SER A 150 -61.67 12.32 14.40
N ASN A 151 -61.02 13.50 14.42
CA ASN A 151 -60.81 14.41 15.55
C ASN A 151 -60.43 13.83 16.93
N ILE A 152 -59.35 14.37 17.54
CA ILE A 152 -59.47 15.28 18.70
C ILE A 152 -58.11 15.92 19.04
N THR A 153 -58.20 17.23 19.18
CA THR A 153 -57.27 18.27 19.64
C THR A 153 -56.79 18.06 21.08
N HIS A 154 -55.67 18.72 21.46
CA HIS A 154 -55.29 19.30 22.77
C HIS A 154 -53.78 19.09 22.97
N GLN A 155 -52.94 20.03 23.40
CA GLN A 155 -52.99 21.48 23.63
C GLN A 155 -51.55 21.88 24.00
N LEU A 156 -51.13 23.08 23.62
CA LEU A 156 -49.88 23.74 24.00
C LEU A 156 -49.78 24.00 25.51
N GLN A 157 -48.55 24.04 26.06
CA GLN A 157 -47.98 25.12 26.92
C GLN A 157 -46.57 24.75 27.44
N SER A 158 -45.53 25.49 27.00
CA SER A 158 -44.71 26.49 27.74
C SER A 158 -43.53 25.89 28.55
N GLU A 159 -42.30 25.98 28.03
CA GLU A 159 -41.22 26.93 28.42
C GLU A 159 -40.57 26.62 29.78
N ASP A 160 -39.29 26.21 29.77
CA ASP A 160 -38.27 26.88 30.61
C ASP A 160 -36.81 26.52 30.24
N LYS A 161 -35.96 27.55 30.35
CA LYS A 161 -34.52 27.59 30.04
C LYS A 161 -33.67 26.87 31.09
N MET A 162 -32.65 26.12 30.65
CA MET A 162 -31.32 26.15 31.28
C MET A 162 -30.27 25.69 30.26
N THR A 163 -29.51 26.64 29.73
CA THR A 163 -28.39 26.39 28.81
C THR A 163 -27.11 26.29 29.64
N SER A 164 -26.68 25.07 29.93
CA SER A 164 -25.35 24.80 30.48
C SER A 164 -24.45 24.39 29.33
N GLN A 165 -23.67 25.36 28.82
CA GLN A 165 -22.56 25.08 27.92
C GLN A 165 -21.49 24.31 28.71
N LEU A 166 -21.51 22.99 28.62
CA LEU A 166 -20.33 22.19 28.91
C LEU A 166 -19.45 22.26 27.66
N GLN A 167 -18.28 22.85 27.84
CA GLN A 167 -17.15 22.63 26.95
C GLN A 167 -16.90 21.12 26.94
N GLU A 168 -17.30 20.42 25.89
CA GLU A 168 -16.75 19.11 25.57
C GLU A 168 -15.28 19.34 25.21
N GLU A 169 -14.42 19.34 26.23
CA GLU A 169 -13.07 18.82 26.04
C GLU A 169 -13.25 17.45 25.42
N LYS A 170 -12.80 17.30 24.17
CA LYS A 170 -12.76 16.01 23.49
C LYS A 170 -11.78 15.15 24.26
N VAL A 171 -12.27 14.50 25.32
CA VAL A 171 -11.61 13.37 25.96
C VAL A 171 -11.37 12.41 24.81
N ILE A 172 -10.10 12.23 24.45
CA ILE A 172 -9.70 11.11 23.61
C ILE A 172 -10.03 9.91 24.49
N GLU A 173 -11.22 9.32 24.32
CA GLU A 173 -11.49 8.00 24.87
C GLU A 173 -10.30 7.14 24.47
N ASP A 174 -9.68 6.47 25.44
CA ASP A 174 -8.69 5.43 25.17
C ASP A 174 -9.41 4.37 24.35
N VAL A 175 -9.42 4.55 23.03
CA VAL A 175 -10.05 3.60 22.12
C VAL A 175 -9.18 2.37 22.20
N ASP A 176 -9.68 1.34 22.89
CA ASP A 176 -8.99 0.06 22.99
C ASP A 176 -9.03 -0.61 21.61
N PHE A 177 -7.92 -0.54 20.90
CA PHE A 177 -7.71 -1.19 19.62
C PHE A 177 -6.40 -2.00 19.62
N PRO A 178 -6.27 -3.06 18.81
CA PRO A 178 -5.07 -3.89 18.79
C PRO A 178 -3.83 -3.05 18.48
N GLY A 179 -2.88 -2.93 19.41
CA GLY A 179 -1.69 -2.09 19.21
C GLY A 179 -1.86 -0.62 19.64
N SER A 180 -2.94 -0.27 20.34
CA SER A 180 -3.14 1.04 20.96
C SER A 180 -1.96 1.48 21.85
N SER A 181 -1.36 0.54 22.59
CA SER A 181 -0.19 0.77 23.45
C SER A 181 1.16 0.83 22.70
N ALA A 182 1.17 0.57 21.39
CA ALA A 182 2.39 0.59 20.60
C ALA A 182 2.84 2.02 20.30
N THR A 183 4.13 2.30 20.42
CA THR A 183 4.72 3.61 20.13
C THR A 183 4.99 3.81 18.64
N TYR A 184 5.11 2.70 17.88
CA TYR A 184 5.34 2.73 16.45
C TYR A 184 4.46 1.71 15.72
N ARG A 185 3.62 2.19 14.81
CA ARG A 185 2.60 1.38 14.13
C ARG A 185 2.77 1.41 12.63
N ILE A 186 2.91 0.22 12.04
CA ILE A 186 3.03 0.01 10.60
C ILE A 186 1.80 -0.75 10.08
N LEU A 187 1.23 -0.31 8.96
CA LEU A 187 0.27 -1.11 8.19
C LEU A 187 0.91 -1.55 6.88
N GLU A 188 1.02 -2.87 6.66
CA GLU A 188 1.30 -3.44 5.35
C GLU A 188 -0.01 -3.78 4.66
N VAL A 189 -0.33 -3.07 3.58
CA VAL A 189 -1.45 -3.42 2.69
C VAL A 189 -0.90 -4.38 1.62
N GLY A 190 -1.65 -5.42 1.28
CA GLY A 190 -1.20 -6.44 0.34
C GLY A 190 0.00 -7.25 0.86
N CYS A 191 -0.06 -7.73 2.10
CA CYS A 191 1.06 -8.40 2.76
C CYS A 191 1.46 -9.75 2.12
N GLY A 192 0.55 -10.38 1.37
CA GLY A 192 0.69 -11.68 0.73
C GLY A 192 1.22 -12.73 1.70
N ALA A 193 2.27 -13.44 1.25
CA ALA A 193 3.01 -14.41 2.08
C ALA A 193 3.95 -13.79 3.14
N GLY A 194 3.86 -12.48 3.39
CA GLY A 194 4.57 -11.79 4.48
C GLY A 194 6.02 -11.37 4.17
N ASN A 195 6.36 -11.19 2.89
CA ASN A 195 7.74 -10.94 2.47
C ASN A 195 8.31 -9.57 2.86
N THR A 196 7.49 -8.66 3.38
CA THR A 196 7.97 -7.42 4.01
C THR A 196 7.77 -7.43 5.52
N VAL A 197 6.61 -7.84 6.05
CA VAL A 197 6.42 -7.95 7.51
C VAL A 197 7.43 -8.87 8.18
N PHE A 198 7.75 -10.04 7.63
CA PHE A 198 8.69 -10.95 8.31
C PHE A 198 10.11 -10.36 8.43
N PRO A 199 10.73 -9.79 7.38
CA PRO A 199 11.97 -9.04 7.52
C PRO A 199 11.88 -7.87 8.52
N ILE A 200 10.77 -7.13 8.54
CA ILE A 200 10.54 -6.04 9.51
C ILE A 200 10.62 -6.60 10.94
N LEU A 201 9.85 -7.63 11.25
CA LEU A 201 9.81 -8.24 12.58
C LEU A 201 11.14 -8.90 12.97
N GLN A 202 11.92 -9.38 12.01
CA GLN A 202 13.25 -9.94 12.26
C GLN A 202 14.32 -8.88 12.51
N THR A 203 14.17 -7.69 11.92
CA THR A 203 15.16 -6.61 11.97
C THR A 203 14.85 -5.62 13.08
N ASN A 204 13.58 -5.35 13.34
CA ASN A 204 13.14 -4.38 14.35
C ASN A 204 12.76 -5.11 15.65
N ASN A 205 13.64 -5.00 16.66
CA ASN A 205 13.47 -5.61 17.97
C ASN A 205 12.82 -4.67 19.01
N ASP A 206 12.28 -3.52 18.58
CA ASP A 206 11.62 -2.57 19.47
C ASP A 206 10.31 -3.18 20.03
N PRO A 207 10.15 -3.33 21.36
CA PRO A 207 8.92 -3.84 21.94
C PRO A 207 7.71 -2.92 21.72
N GLY A 208 7.94 -1.67 21.34
CA GLY A 208 6.91 -0.70 20.96
C GLY A 208 6.44 -0.79 19.51
N LEU A 209 6.99 -1.71 18.70
CA LEU A 209 6.55 -1.94 17.32
C LEU A 209 5.26 -2.78 17.30
N PHE A 210 4.28 -2.31 16.53
CA PHE A 210 3.11 -3.10 16.15
C PHE A 210 2.89 -3.03 14.64
N VAL A 211 2.70 -4.19 14.01
CA VAL A 211 2.49 -4.30 12.56
C VAL A 211 1.11 -4.89 12.28
N TYR A 212 0.29 -4.15 11.56
CA TYR A 212 -0.93 -4.63 10.95
C TYR A 212 -0.66 -5.12 9.54
N CYS A 213 -1.33 -6.19 9.15
CA CYS A 213 -1.24 -6.74 7.80
C CYS A 213 -2.65 -6.98 7.27
N CYS A 214 -2.91 -6.56 6.03
CA CYS A 214 -4.07 -6.99 5.27
C CYS A 214 -3.64 -7.41 3.87
N ASP A 215 -4.40 -8.32 3.25
CA ASP A 215 -4.18 -8.77 1.87
C ASP A 215 -5.52 -8.88 1.14
N PHE A 216 -5.48 -8.98 -0.19
CA PHE A 216 -6.57 -8.94 -1.19
C PHE A 216 -7.62 -10.06 -0.99
N SER A 217 -8.22 -10.06 0.19
CA SER A 217 -9.47 -10.69 0.54
C SER A 217 -10.58 -9.69 0.26
N THR A 218 -11.79 -10.17 -0.02
CA THR A 218 -12.99 -9.32 -0.13
C THR A 218 -13.09 -8.35 1.06
N THR A 219 -12.80 -8.82 2.27
CA THR A 219 -12.73 -8.00 3.49
C THR A 219 -11.69 -6.88 3.40
N ALA A 220 -10.48 -7.11 2.90
CA ALA A 220 -9.46 -6.05 2.81
C ALA A 220 -9.75 -5.05 1.68
N VAL A 221 -10.36 -5.51 0.59
CA VAL A 221 -10.88 -4.63 -0.47
C VAL A 221 -11.97 -3.73 0.10
N ASP A 222 -12.90 -4.29 0.89
CA ASP A 222 -13.95 -3.53 1.55
C ASP A 222 -13.44 -2.57 2.64
N LEU A 223 -12.35 -2.93 3.34
CA LEU A 223 -11.69 -2.06 4.33
C LEU A 223 -11.05 -0.84 3.66
N VAL A 224 -10.45 -1.03 2.48
CA VAL A 224 -9.80 0.05 1.73
C VAL A 224 -10.80 0.89 0.95
N LEU A 225 -11.94 0.32 0.52
CA LEU A 225 -12.86 0.97 -0.43
C LEU A 225 -14.28 1.29 0.09
N ASN A 226 -14.82 0.53 1.04
CA ASN A 226 -16.26 0.50 1.35
C ASN A 226 -16.62 0.98 2.77
N GLN A 227 -15.90 1.98 3.31
CA GLN A 227 -16.19 2.63 4.61
C GLN A 227 -16.24 1.70 5.83
N THR A 228 -15.84 0.43 5.71
CA THR A 228 -15.71 -0.43 6.88
C THR A 228 -14.51 0.04 7.71
N PRO A 229 -14.68 0.22 9.04
CA PRO A 229 -13.61 0.76 9.85
C PRO A 229 -12.46 -0.25 9.89
N PHE A 230 -11.25 0.25 9.62
CA PHE A 230 -10.05 -0.48 10.01
C PHE A 230 -10.10 -0.77 11.51
N PRO A 231 -9.41 -1.82 11.99
CA PRO A 231 -9.37 -2.13 13.42
C PRO A 231 -8.59 -1.07 14.22
N MET A 232 -8.11 0.01 13.59
CA MET A 232 -7.51 1.16 14.23
C MET A 232 -8.23 2.45 13.80
N PRO A 233 -8.29 3.49 14.66
CA PRO A 233 -8.89 4.77 14.32
C PRO A 233 -8.04 5.55 13.30
N ASP A 234 -8.62 6.61 12.76
CA ASP A 234 -7.89 7.59 11.96
C ASP A 234 -6.74 8.22 12.77
N GLU A 235 -5.73 8.73 12.08
CA GLU A 235 -4.55 9.36 12.67
C GLU A 235 -3.80 8.50 13.70
N SER A 236 -3.75 7.19 13.47
CA SER A 236 -3.13 6.24 14.40
C SER A 236 -1.85 5.60 13.88
N LEU A 237 -1.58 5.63 12.58
CA LEU A 237 -0.43 4.94 11.96
C LEU A 237 0.77 5.86 11.74
N ASP A 238 1.97 5.32 11.94
CA ASP A 238 3.23 6.02 11.67
C ASP A 238 3.68 5.75 10.22
N VAL A 239 3.50 4.52 9.74
CA VAL A 239 3.90 4.10 8.39
C VAL A 239 2.82 3.25 7.73
N ILE A 240 2.55 3.49 6.45
CA ILE A 240 1.78 2.59 5.58
C ILE A 240 2.70 2.12 4.45
N VAL A 241 2.70 0.82 4.16
CA VAL A 241 3.54 0.20 3.13
C VAL A 241 2.70 -0.36 2.00
N LEU A 242 3.03 0.04 0.77
CA LEU A 242 2.41 -0.39 -0.49
C LEU A 242 3.49 -0.94 -1.43
N ILE A 243 3.78 -2.25 -1.39
CA ILE A 243 4.79 -2.86 -2.26
C ILE A 243 4.13 -3.81 -3.26
N PHE A 244 4.04 -3.41 -4.53
CA PHE A 244 3.34 -4.13 -5.62
C PHE A 244 1.84 -4.35 -5.34
N VAL A 245 1.18 -3.30 -4.85
CA VAL A 245 -0.22 -3.36 -4.37
C VAL A 245 -1.10 -2.46 -5.19
N LEU A 246 -0.72 -1.18 -5.30
CA LEU A 246 -1.54 -0.19 -5.98
C LEU A 246 -1.73 -0.58 -7.44
N SER A 247 -0.73 -1.19 -8.08
CA SER A 247 -0.85 -1.70 -9.45
C SER A 247 -1.91 -2.79 -9.63
N SER A 248 -2.33 -3.46 -8.57
CA SER A 248 -3.33 -4.54 -8.65
C SER A 248 -4.76 -4.06 -8.38
N ILE A 249 -4.91 -2.80 -7.97
CA ILE A 249 -6.20 -2.13 -7.77
C ILE A 249 -6.67 -1.54 -9.10
N LEU A 250 -7.99 -1.53 -9.35
CA LEU A 250 -8.56 -0.83 -10.50
C LEU A 250 -8.17 0.66 -10.48
N PRO A 251 -7.73 1.25 -11.62
CA PRO A 251 -7.32 2.65 -11.69
C PRO A 251 -8.31 3.64 -11.07
N GLU A 252 -9.59 3.49 -11.35
CA GLU A 252 -10.68 4.32 -10.85
C GLU A 252 -10.90 4.21 -9.32
N LYS A 253 -10.40 3.13 -8.70
CA LYS A 253 -10.47 2.89 -7.24
C LYS A 253 -9.22 3.37 -6.49
N MET A 254 -8.12 3.64 -7.20
CA MET A 254 -6.83 4.00 -6.59
C MET A 254 -6.92 5.29 -5.76
N GLN A 255 -7.57 6.34 -6.26
CA GLN A 255 -7.69 7.60 -5.52
C GLN A 255 -8.47 7.43 -4.22
N CYS A 256 -9.55 6.64 -4.23
CA CYS A 256 -10.33 6.33 -3.03
C CYS A 256 -9.46 5.60 -1.99
N ALA A 257 -8.71 4.59 -2.43
CA ALA A 257 -7.79 3.84 -1.58
C ALA A 257 -6.73 4.77 -0.94
N ILE A 258 -6.06 5.62 -1.71
CA ILE A 258 -5.05 6.54 -1.19
C ILE A 258 -5.65 7.58 -0.24
N ASN A 259 -6.84 8.12 -0.56
CA ASN A 259 -7.56 9.02 0.35
C ASN A 259 -7.83 8.34 1.69
N ARG A 260 -8.33 7.09 1.69
CA ARG A 260 -8.61 6.37 2.93
C ARG A 260 -7.35 6.10 3.73
N LEU A 261 -6.27 5.63 3.08
CA LEU A 261 -5.00 5.35 3.74
C LEU A 261 -4.38 6.64 4.34
N SER A 262 -4.51 7.78 3.65
CA SER A 262 -4.01 9.07 4.16
C SER A 262 -4.66 9.50 5.48
N GLN A 263 -5.94 9.14 5.70
CA GLN A 263 -6.67 9.47 6.93
C GLN A 263 -6.14 8.68 8.13
N LEU A 264 -5.69 7.44 7.91
CA LEU A 264 -5.14 6.60 8.98
C LEU A 264 -3.78 7.08 9.49
N LEU A 265 -3.05 7.86 8.71
CA LEU A 265 -1.75 8.38 9.12
C LEU A 265 -1.89 9.46 10.19
N LYS A 266 -1.07 9.36 11.23
CA LYS A 266 -0.79 10.48 12.14
C LYS A 266 -0.28 11.68 11.33
N PRO A 267 -0.42 12.92 11.83
CA PRO A 267 0.35 14.04 11.29
C PRO A 267 1.86 13.71 11.32
N GLY A 268 2.55 13.90 10.20
CA GLY A 268 3.94 13.47 10.01
C GLY A 268 4.14 11.99 9.67
N GLY A 269 3.09 11.16 9.65
CA GLY A 269 3.13 9.77 9.21
C GLY A 269 3.38 9.66 7.69
N ILE A 270 3.88 8.51 7.24
CA ILE A 270 4.40 8.34 5.87
C ILE A 270 3.82 7.12 5.14
N ILE A 271 3.49 7.29 3.86
CA ILE A 271 3.25 6.18 2.93
C ILE A 271 4.54 5.89 2.17
N LEU A 272 4.96 4.62 2.20
CA LEU A 272 6.08 4.08 1.46
C LEU A 272 5.53 3.19 0.34
N LEU A 273 5.81 3.55 -0.91
CA LEU A 273 5.34 2.79 -2.07
C LEU A 273 6.50 2.33 -2.94
N ARG A 274 6.43 1.08 -3.39
CA ARG A 274 7.24 0.55 -4.50
C ARG A 274 6.35 -0.25 -5.44
N ASP A 275 6.30 0.13 -6.70
CA ASP A 275 5.45 -0.55 -7.69
C ASP A 275 6.09 -0.59 -9.09
N TYR A 276 5.36 -1.07 -10.09
CA TYR A 276 5.81 -1.14 -11.48
C TYR A 276 5.80 0.24 -12.14
N GLY A 277 6.92 0.62 -12.76
CA GLY A 277 6.99 1.82 -13.58
C GLY A 277 6.60 1.55 -15.04
N ARG A 278 6.12 2.59 -15.73
CA ARG A 278 5.86 2.60 -17.17
C ARG A 278 7.08 2.05 -17.93
N PHE A 279 6.79 1.24 -18.95
CA PHE A 279 7.78 0.57 -19.81
C PHE A 279 8.67 -0.47 -19.11
N ASP A 280 8.33 -0.94 -17.90
CA ASP A 280 8.96 -2.14 -17.35
C ASP A 280 8.84 -3.31 -18.36
N LEU A 281 9.86 -4.17 -18.39
CA LEU A 281 9.85 -5.36 -19.23
C LEU A 281 8.58 -6.23 -19.04
N ALA A 282 7.96 -6.25 -17.86
CA ALA A 282 6.69 -6.93 -17.67
C ALA A 282 5.57 -6.31 -18.53
N GLN A 283 5.51 -4.97 -18.65
CA GLN A 283 4.56 -4.28 -19.52
C GLN A 283 4.81 -4.64 -21.00
N LEU A 284 6.06 -4.53 -21.44
CA LEU A 284 6.43 -4.68 -22.86
C LEU A 284 6.27 -6.11 -23.40
N ARG A 285 5.96 -7.07 -22.53
CA ARG A 285 5.76 -8.49 -22.88
C ARG A 285 4.29 -8.90 -23.01
N PHE A 286 3.35 -8.04 -22.64
CA PHE A 286 1.93 -8.32 -22.88
C PHE A 286 1.64 -8.48 -24.36
N LYS A 287 0.65 -9.33 -24.66
CA LYS A 287 0.14 -9.56 -26.01
C LYS A 287 -1.17 -8.81 -26.20
N LYS A 288 -1.59 -8.66 -27.45
CA LYS A 288 -2.91 -8.15 -27.81
C LYS A 288 -4.01 -8.99 -27.13
N GLY A 289 -5.08 -8.32 -26.70
CA GLY A 289 -6.17 -8.97 -25.95
C GLY A 289 -5.87 -9.21 -24.47
N GLN A 290 -4.80 -8.63 -23.92
CA GLN A 290 -4.54 -8.61 -22.46
C GLN A 290 -4.64 -7.21 -21.85
N CYS A 291 -4.89 -6.18 -22.66
CA CYS A 291 -5.05 -4.81 -22.20
C CYS A 291 -6.49 -4.62 -21.69
N LEU A 292 -6.66 -4.29 -20.42
CA LEU A 292 -7.97 -3.99 -19.82
C LEU A 292 -8.33 -2.52 -20.07
N ALA A 293 -7.38 -1.62 -19.83
CA ALA A 293 -7.47 -0.19 -20.06
C ALA A 293 -6.07 0.38 -20.33
N ASP A 294 -5.94 1.69 -20.54
CA ASP A 294 -4.65 2.33 -20.76
C ASP A 294 -3.67 1.99 -19.64
N ASN A 295 -2.64 1.24 -20.03
CA ASN A 295 -1.59 0.73 -19.17
C ASN A 295 -2.03 -0.21 -18.04
N PHE A 296 -3.24 -0.76 -18.13
CA PHE A 296 -3.77 -1.72 -17.19
C PHE A 296 -3.96 -3.06 -17.91
N TYR A 297 -3.40 -4.13 -17.37
CA TYR A 297 -3.34 -5.42 -18.06
C TYR A 297 -3.74 -6.58 -17.16
N VAL A 298 -4.22 -7.66 -17.78
CA VAL A 298 -4.44 -8.95 -17.13
C VAL A 298 -3.30 -9.93 -17.44
N LYS A 299 -2.75 -10.53 -16.39
CA LYS A 299 -1.72 -11.58 -16.47
C LYS A 299 -2.34 -12.93 -16.82
N GLY A 300 -1.50 -13.89 -17.20
CA GLY A 300 -1.94 -15.24 -17.58
C GLY A 300 -2.57 -16.05 -16.44
N ASP A 301 -2.34 -15.64 -15.19
CA ASP A 301 -2.96 -16.20 -13.98
C ASP A 301 -4.26 -15.47 -13.58
N GLY A 302 -4.73 -14.53 -14.40
CA GLY A 302 -5.94 -13.73 -14.14
C GLY A 302 -5.73 -12.55 -13.19
N THR A 303 -4.58 -12.45 -12.51
CA THR A 303 -4.26 -11.27 -11.69
C THR A 303 -3.96 -10.06 -12.59
N ARG A 304 -4.11 -8.86 -12.06
CA ARG A 304 -4.04 -7.62 -12.85
C ARG A 304 -2.83 -6.78 -12.46
N VAL A 305 -2.41 -5.90 -13.36
CA VAL A 305 -1.27 -5.01 -13.13
C VAL A 305 -1.41 -3.71 -13.93
N TYR A 306 -1.29 -2.60 -13.22
CA TYR A 306 -1.12 -1.26 -13.74
C TYR A 306 0.36 -0.88 -13.71
N PHE A 307 0.78 -0.06 -14.67
CA PHE A 307 2.13 0.50 -14.70
C PHE A 307 2.04 2.01 -14.47
N PHE A 308 2.90 2.60 -13.65
CA PHE A 308 2.77 4.00 -13.24
C PHE A 308 3.80 4.91 -13.88
N THR A 309 3.41 6.16 -14.13
CA THR A 309 4.33 7.29 -14.24
C THR A 309 4.51 7.98 -12.89
N GLN A 310 5.54 8.83 -12.77
CA GLN A 310 5.75 9.62 -11.56
C GLN A 310 4.64 10.65 -11.35
N ASP A 311 4.15 11.26 -12.42
CA ASP A 311 3.12 12.29 -12.38
C ASP A 311 1.76 11.72 -11.94
N GLU A 312 1.39 10.53 -12.41
CA GLU A 312 0.18 9.82 -11.96
C GLU A 312 0.21 9.59 -10.44
N LEU A 313 1.33 9.10 -9.90
CA LEU A 313 1.46 8.89 -8.46
C LEU A 313 1.49 10.21 -7.68
N ASP A 314 2.23 11.20 -8.16
CA ASP A 314 2.27 12.54 -7.52
C ASP A 314 0.86 13.11 -7.42
N PHE A 315 0.09 13.04 -8.50
CA PHE A 315 -1.30 13.47 -8.52
C PHE A 315 -2.17 12.71 -7.50
N LEU A 316 -2.09 11.36 -7.47
CA LEU A 316 -2.87 10.55 -6.52
C LEU A 316 -2.57 10.92 -5.06
N PHE A 317 -1.30 11.03 -4.70
CA PHE A 317 -0.87 11.32 -3.34
C PHE A 317 -1.09 12.79 -2.95
N SER A 318 -0.81 13.75 -3.82
CA SER A 318 -1.04 15.18 -3.54
C SER A 318 -2.53 15.50 -3.40
N THR A 319 -3.38 14.86 -4.21
CA THR A 319 -4.84 14.99 -4.12
C THR A 319 -5.37 14.46 -2.79
N ALA A 320 -4.70 13.46 -2.20
CA ALA A 320 -5.00 12.97 -0.86
C ALA A 320 -4.41 13.84 0.27
N GLY A 321 -3.85 15.01 -0.04
CA GLY A 321 -3.29 15.94 0.93
C GLY A 321 -1.93 15.53 1.49
N LEU A 322 -1.20 14.65 0.81
CA LEU A 322 0.13 14.20 1.22
C LEU A 322 1.22 14.99 0.50
N GLU A 323 2.33 15.25 1.18
CA GLU A 323 3.49 15.97 0.67
C GLU A 323 4.54 14.99 0.14
N LYS A 324 5.09 15.29 -1.04
CA LYS A 324 6.15 14.48 -1.67
C LYS A 324 7.46 14.62 -0.91
N ILE A 325 7.94 13.52 -0.33
CA ILE A 325 9.33 13.39 0.15
C ILE A 325 10.22 12.84 -0.97
N GLN A 326 9.75 11.80 -1.65
CA GLN A 326 10.49 11.12 -2.70
C GLN A 326 9.52 10.57 -3.76
N ASN A 327 9.87 10.71 -5.03
CA ASN A 327 9.19 10.07 -6.15
C ASN A 327 10.25 9.83 -7.21
N ILE A 328 10.71 8.58 -7.38
CA ILE A 328 11.83 8.23 -8.25
C ILE A 328 11.50 7.03 -9.15
N LEU A 329 12.05 7.03 -10.36
CA LEU A 329 12.08 5.86 -11.24
C LEU A 329 13.40 5.11 -11.06
N ASP A 330 13.32 3.87 -10.60
CA ASP A 330 14.44 2.94 -10.48
C ASP A 330 14.54 2.10 -11.75
N ARG A 331 15.38 2.58 -12.69
CA ARG A 331 15.70 1.89 -13.95
C ARG A 331 16.93 1.02 -13.77
N ARG A 332 16.79 -0.30 -13.95
CA ARG A 332 17.88 -1.27 -13.85
C ARG A 332 17.99 -2.14 -15.09
N LEU A 333 19.22 -2.43 -15.51
CA LEU A 333 19.48 -3.47 -16.49
C LEU A 333 19.88 -4.75 -15.77
N GLN A 334 18.97 -5.71 -15.71
CA GLN A 334 19.25 -7.05 -15.19
C GLN A 334 19.75 -7.97 -16.30
N VAL A 335 20.63 -8.90 -15.95
CA VAL A 335 21.25 -9.79 -16.92
C VAL A 335 21.15 -11.23 -16.45
N ASN A 336 20.57 -12.09 -17.27
CA ASN A 336 20.69 -13.52 -17.10
C ASN A 336 21.86 -14.02 -17.95
N ARG A 337 23.01 -14.22 -17.28
CA ARG A 337 24.26 -14.65 -17.92
C ARG A 337 24.15 -16.04 -18.55
N GLY A 338 23.36 -16.95 -17.96
CA GLY A 338 23.18 -18.30 -18.51
C GLY A 338 22.39 -18.32 -19.81
N LYS A 339 21.42 -17.41 -19.96
CA LYS A 339 20.59 -17.28 -21.17
C LYS A 339 21.07 -16.19 -22.13
N GLN A 340 22.12 -15.44 -21.77
CA GLN A 340 22.60 -14.27 -22.51
C GLN A 340 21.50 -13.25 -22.84
N ILE A 341 20.55 -13.06 -21.90
CA ILE A 341 19.46 -12.10 -22.07
C ILE A 341 19.61 -10.92 -21.11
N THR A 342 19.36 -9.72 -21.63
CA THR A 342 19.22 -8.48 -20.90
C THR A 342 17.75 -8.19 -20.61
N MET A 343 17.48 -7.57 -19.46
CA MET A 343 16.13 -7.30 -18.97
C MET A 343 16.10 -5.90 -18.37
N TYR A 344 15.52 -4.95 -19.09
CA TYR A 344 15.31 -3.59 -18.59
C TYR A 344 14.13 -3.57 -17.63
N ARG A 345 14.41 -3.30 -16.37
CA ARG A 345 13.41 -3.25 -15.31
C ARG A 345 13.19 -1.81 -14.89
N VAL A 346 11.94 -1.44 -14.71
CA VAL A 346 11.53 -0.11 -14.27
C VAL A 346 10.59 -0.28 -13.09
N TRP A 347 11.05 0.18 -11.93
CA TRP A 347 10.20 0.32 -10.75
C TRP A 347 10.01 1.78 -10.44
N ILE A 348 8.89 2.10 -9.82
CA ILE A 348 8.67 3.40 -9.22
C ILE A 348 8.73 3.25 -7.70
N GLN A 349 9.36 4.23 -7.05
CA GLN A 349 9.47 4.26 -5.60
C GLN A 349 9.13 5.65 -5.08
N CYS A 350 8.23 5.67 -4.11
CA CYS A 350 7.63 6.87 -3.58
C CYS A 350 7.64 6.89 -2.05
N LYS A 351 7.78 8.10 -1.51
CA LYS A 351 7.59 8.43 -0.10
C LYS A 351 6.76 9.69 -0.04
N TYR A 352 5.59 9.61 0.58
CA TYR A 352 4.69 10.75 0.75
C TYR A 352 4.27 10.84 2.20
N GLN A 353 4.32 12.04 2.76
CA GLN A 353 4.12 12.28 4.18
C GLN A 353 2.85 13.09 4.39
N LYS A 354 2.08 12.73 5.42
CA LYS A 354 0.97 13.58 5.88
C LYS A 354 1.57 14.83 6.53
N PRO A 355 1.12 16.04 6.16
CA PRO A 355 1.66 17.28 6.73
C PRO A 355 1.75 17.20 8.26
N PRO A 356 2.87 17.63 8.87
CA PRO A 356 2.96 17.72 10.32
C PRO A 356 1.87 18.68 10.81
N GLY A 357 1.12 18.28 11.84
CA GLY A 357 0.02 19.10 12.35
C GLY A 357 0.54 20.47 12.78
N ASP A 358 -0.22 21.53 12.51
CA ASP A 358 0.14 22.87 12.95
C ASP A 358 0.21 22.92 14.49
N ASN A 359 1.42 22.98 15.05
CA ASN A 359 1.67 23.30 16.46
C ASN A 359 1.16 24.71 16.85
N LYS A 360 0.60 25.47 15.90
CA LYS A 360 0.07 26.83 16.11
C LYS A 360 -1.25 26.85 16.91
N SER A 361 -1.96 25.73 17.04
CA SER A 361 -3.24 25.71 17.77
C SER A 361 -3.10 25.81 19.30
N VAL A 362 -1.93 25.48 19.86
CA VAL A 362 -1.67 25.59 21.31
C VAL A 362 -1.10 26.95 21.67
N ALA A 363 -0.16 27.49 20.88
CA ALA A 363 0.46 28.79 21.15
C ALA A 363 -0.50 29.98 20.88
N GLY A 364 -1.38 29.88 19.88
CA GLY A 364 -2.36 30.93 19.55
C GLY A 364 -3.55 31.02 20.51
N ARG A 365 -3.79 30.00 21.34
CA ARG A 365 -4.85 30.02 22.37
C ARG A 365 -4.37 30.58 23.71
N ILE A 366 -3.06 30.53 24.00
CA ILE A 366 -2.51 31.13 25.22
C ILE A 366 -2.41 32.65 25.09
N SER A 367 -2.18 33.20 23.89
CA SER A 367 -2.15 34.65 23.68
C SER A 367 -3.53 35.33 23.71
N SER A 368 -4.63 34.58 23.51
CA SER A 368 -6.00 35.11 23.60
C SER A 368 -6.62 34.97 25.00
N ILE A 369 -5.93 34.36 25.96
CA ILE A 369 -6.37 34.24 27.36
C ILE A 369 -5.65 35.28 28.26
N ILE A 370 -4.57 35.91 27.76
CA ILE A 370 -3.73 36.85 28.52
C ILE A 370 -3.93 38.33 28.10
N ASN A 371 -4.86 38.64 27.18
CA ASN A 371 -5.18 40.03 26.81
C ASN A 371 -6.65 40.39 27.02
#